data_AF-A0A8K0J781-F1
#
_entry.id   AF-A0A8K0J781-F1
#
_cell.length_a   1.000
_cell.length_b   1.000
_cell.length_c   1.000
_cell.angle_alpha   90.00
_cell.angle_beta   90.00
_cell.angle_gamma   90.00
#
_symmetry.space_group_name_H-M   'P 1'
#
loop_
_entity.id
_entity.type
_entity.pdbx_description
1 polymer ?
#
loop_
_entity_poly.entity_id
_entity_poly.type
_entity_poly.pdbx_seq_one_letter_code
_entity_poly.pdbx_strand_id
1 'polypeptide(L)'
;MTSGFTLLEADWTVDAWSRYSNFFYRTSSPSSANFMLFNTIWTFLVLIYLVLIPRFAGDLYMSIVALPLLVVTDIFWFAGSVALAAYLGVGNCDGGGFCRVYQASQAATAFGFFIWIMLTVLLVFELLGFWRNGMKGRANADVPTLTQRNPAGAQSAAQV
;
A
#
# COMPACT_ATOMS: atom_id res chain seq x y z
N MET A 1 -25.42 53.88 3.56
CA MET A 1 -24.19 53.38 4.22
C MET A 1 -24.06 51.86 4.07
N THR A 2 -24.40 51.29 2.90
CA THR A 2 -24.35 49.84 2.64
C THR A 2 -23.35 49.46 1.54
N SER A 3 -22.76 50.45 0.87
CA SER A 3 -21.84 50.26 -0.27
C SER A 3 -20.39 49.91 0.14
N GLY A 4 -20.01 50.09 1.41
CA GLY A 4 -18.66 49.81 1.90
C GLY A 4 -18.44 48.38 2.38
N PHE A 5 -19.51 47.67 2.76
CA PHE A 5 -19.43 46.31 3.31
C PHE A 5 -19.24 45.26 2.21
N THR A 6 -19.88 45.44 1.05
CA THR A 6 -19.76 44.51 -0.09
C THR A 6 -18.41 44.60 -0.80
N LEU A 7 -17.72 45.74 -0.73
CA LEU A 7 -16.39 45.92 -1.32
C LEU A 7 -15.30 45.20 -0.50
N LEU A 8 -15.42 45.19 0.82
CA LEU A 8 -14.53 44.39 1.68
C LEU A 8 -14.72 42.90 1.39
N GLU A 9 -15.95 42.46 1.10
CA GLU A 9 -16.21 41.06 0.77
C GLU A 9 -15.67 40.62 -0.60
N ALA A 10 -15.77 41.51 -1.59
CA ALA A 10 -15.17 41.30 -2.89
C ALA A 10 -13.64 41.33 -2.84
N ASP A 11 -13.05 42.20 -2.00
CA ASP A 11 -11.59 42.32 -1.90
C ASP A 11 -10.95 41.08 -1.25
N TRP A 12 -11.53 40.53 -0.17
CA TRP A 12 -10.99 39.31 0.44
C TRP A 12 -11.18 38.08 -0.46
N THR A 13 -12.28 38.00 -1.22
CA THR A 13 -12.49 36.88 -2.15
C THR A 13 -11.54 36.94 -3.33
N VAL A 14 -11.30 38.12 -3.91
CA VAL A 14 -10.36 38.31 -5.03
C VAL A 14 -8.91 38.17 -4.59
N ASP A 15 -8.51 38.68 -3.42
CA ASP A 15 -7.15 38.49 -2.89
C ASP A 15 -6.92 37.03 -2.46
N ALA A 16 -7.93 36.35 -1.91
CA ALA A 16 -7.86 34.92 -1.64
C ALA A 16 -7.75 34.09 -2.93
N TRP A 17 -8.54 34.41 -3.97
CA TRP A 17 -8.45 33.73 -5.27
C TRP A 17 -7.14 34.04 -5.98
N SER A 18 -6.64 35.26 -5.89
CA SER A 18 -5.34 35.66 -6.43
C SER A 18 -4.20 34.93 -5.71
N ARG A 19 -4.21 34.86 -4.38
CA ARG A 19 -3.21 34.08 -3.61
C ARG A 19 -3.30 32.58 -3.88
N TYR A 20 -4.52 32.05 -3.99
CA TYR A 20 -4.76 30.65 -4.32
C TYR A 20 -4.24 30.34 -5.73
N SER A 21 -4.68 31.11 -6.72
CA SER A 21 -4.32 30.90 -8.13
C SER A 21 -2.83 31.12 -8.40
N ASN A 22 -2.20 32.17 -7.86
CA ASN A 22 -0.75 32.40 -7.96
C ASN A 22 0.11 31.28 -7.32
N PHE A 23 -0.43 30.53 -6.36
CA PHE A 23 0.24 29.35 -5.79
C PHE A 23 0.28 28.19 -6.81
N PHE A 24 -0.81 27.94 -7.54
CA PHE A 24 -0.87 26.85 -8.54
C PHE A 24 -0.06 27.14 -9.81
N TYR A 25 0.14 28.41 -10.19
CA TYR A 25 0.85 28.76 -11.43
C TYR A 25 2.39 28.71 -11.33
N ARG A 26 2.97 28.61 -10.13
CA ARG A 26 4.43 28.68 -9.91
C ARG A 26 5.08 27.42 -9.35
N THR A 27 4.33 26.34 -9.17
CA THR A 27 4.86 25.11 -8.60
C THR A 27 4.99 24.05 -9.69
N SER A 28 6.17 23.97 -10.31
CA SER A 28 6.60 22.71 -10.91
C SER A 28 6.65 21.67 -9.79
N SER A 29 5.67 20.77 -9.75
CA SER A 29 5.60 19.73 -8.72
C SER A 29 6.84 18.84 -8.79
N PRO A 30 7.57 18.65 -7.67
CA PRO A 30 8.69 17.71 -7.62
C PRO A 30 8.24 16.32 -8.06
N SER A 31 9.04 15.65 -8.89
CA SER A 31 8.76 14.28 -9.35
C SER A 31 8.55 13.30 -8.19
N SER A 32 9.26 13.48 -7.08
CA SER A 32 9.09 12.69 -5.85
C SER A 32 7.70 12.88 -5.20
N ALA A 33 7.14 14.09 -5.24
CA ALA A 33 5.81 14.36 -4.70
C ALA A 33 4.72 13.70 -5.55
N ASN A 34 4.86 13.75 -6.88
CA ASN A 34 3.96 13.06 -7.81
C ASN A 34 3.97 11.53 -7.60
N PHE A 35 5.15 10.96 -7.31
CA PHE A 35 5.27 9.53 -7.01
C PHE A 35 4.57 9.17 -5.68
N MET A 36 4.68 9.99 -4.64
CA MET A 36 3.95 9.79 -3.38
C MET A 36 2.43 9.86 -3.57
N LEU A 37 1.93 10.74 -4.44
CA LEU A 37 0.51 10.78 -4.80
C LEU A 37 0.07 9.51 -5.54
N PHE A 38 0.87 9.05 -6.52
CA PHE A 38 0.62 7.78 -7.20
C PHE A 38 0.53 6.63 -6.21
N ASN A 39 1.46 6.54 -5.26
CA ASN A 39 1.48 5.49 -4.26
C ASN A 39 0.23 5.51 -3.35
N THR A 40 -0.22 6.71 -2.96
CA THR A 40 -1.47 6.87 -2.20
C THR A 40 -2.67 6.36 -3.00
N ILE A 41 -2.81 6.77 -4.26
CA ILE A 41 -3.90 6.32 -5.14
C ILE A 41 -3.85 4.80 -5.34
N TRP A 42 -2.66 4.25 -5.58
CA TRP A 42 -2.44 2.82 -5.70
C TRP A 42 -2.93 2.06 -4.46
N THR A 43 -2.57 2.52 -3.26
CA THR A 43 -3.02 1.85 -2.03
C THR A 43 -4.52 1.87 -1.85
N PHE A 44 -5.21 2.97 -2.22
CA PHE A 44 -6.67 3.03 -2.23
C PHE A 44 -7.29 2.02 -3.20
N LEU A 45 -6.71 1.86 -4.40
CA LEU A 45 -7.16 0.85 -5.35
C LEU A 45 -6.98 -0.57 -4.81
N VAL A 46 -5.83 -0.84 -4.18
CA VAL A 46 -5.56 -2.12 -3.53
C VAL A 46 -6.55 -2.37 -2.38
N LEU A 47 -6.83 -1.37 -1.54
CA LEU A 47 -7.83 -1.45 -0.47
C LEU A 47 -9.23 -1.76 -1.00
N ILE A 48 -9.67 -1.06 -2.05
CA ILE A 48 -10.97 -1.30 -2.69
C ILE A 48 -11.03 -2.73 -3.23
N TYR A 49 -9.96 -3.19 -3.90
CA TYR A 49 -9.85 -4.55 -4.39
C TYR A 49 -9.94 -5.58 -3.25
N LEU A 50 -9.19 -5.38 -2.17
CA LEU A 50 -9.18 -6.25 -1.00
C LEU A 50 -10.50 -6.28 -0.23
N VAL A 51 -11.34 -5.24 -0.30
CA VAL A 51 -12.67 -5.22 0.33
C VAL A 51 -13.73 -5.88 -0.55
N LEU A 52 -13.62 -5.75 -1.87
CA LEU A 52 -14.57 -6.33 -2.81
C LEU A 52 -14.42 -7.85 -2.92
N ILE A 53 -13.20 -8.37 -2.99
CA ILE A 53 -12.90 -9.80 -3.16
C ILE A 53 -13.49 -10.72 -2.06
N PRO A 54 -13.34 -10.46 -0.73
CA PRO A 54 -13.94 -11.29 0.33
C PRO A 54 -15.45 -11.39 0.23
N ARG A 55 -16.08 -10.40 -0.41
CA ARG A 55 -17.52 -10.34 -0.55
C ARG A 55 -18.05 -11.30 -1.62
N PHE A 56 -17.18 -11.83 -2.49
CA PHE A 56 -17.57 -12.65 -3.64
C PHE A 56 -16.90 -14.04 -3.72
N ALA A 57 -15.77 -14.31 -3.04
CA ALA A 57 -15.10 -15.62 -3.12
C ALA A 57 -14.37 -16.01 -1.82
N GLY A 58 -14.44 -17.29 -1.44
CA GLY A 58 -14.04 -17.82 -0.13
C GLY A 58 -12.55 -17.74 0.24
N ASP A 59 -12.31 -17.87 1.56
CA ASP A 59 -11.09 -17.57 2.33
C ASP A 59 -9.74 -18.07 1.77
N LEU A 60 -9.71 -19.16 0.98
CA LEU A 60 -8.44 -19.69 0.46
C LEU A 60 -7.89 -18.91 -0.74
N TYR A 61 -8.74 -18.29 -1.56
CA TYR A 61 -8.29 -17.53 -2.74
C TYR A 61 -7.80 -16.13 -2.36
N MET A 62 -8.22 -15.60 -1.21
CA MET A 62 -7.79 -14.29 -0.71
C MET A 62 -6.29 -14.23 -0.43
N SER A 63 -5.69 -15.26 0.20
CA SER A 63 -4.26 -15.22 0.54
C SER A 63 -3.32 -15.24 -0.66
N ILE A 64 -3.70 -15.87 -1.78
CA ILE A 64 -2.85 -15.93 -2.99
C ILE A 64 -2.80 -14.57 -3.71
N VAL A 65 -3.90 -13.82 -3.68
CA VAL A 65 -3.98 -12.52 -4.37
C VAL A 65 -3.56 -11.36 -3.46
N ALA A 66 -3.80 -11.46 -2.15
CA ALA A 66 -3.36 -10.46 -1.18
C ALA A 66 -1.83 -10.34 -1.11
N LEU A 67 -1.11 -11.48 -1.11
CA LEU A 67 0.34 -11.52 -1.00
C LEU A 67 1.06 -10.69 -2.09
N PRO A 68 0.82 -10.87 -3.40
CA PRO A 68 1.48 -10.06 -4.43
C PRO A 68 1.08 -8.59 -4.38
N LEU A 69 -0.18 -8.27 -4.07
CA LEU A 69 -0.62 -6.87 -3.93
C LEU A 69 0.09 -6.18 -2.77
N LEU A 70 0.30 -6.90 -1.67
CA LEU A 70 1.01 -6.42 -0.50
C LEU A 70 2.51 -6.20 -0.80
N VAL A 71 3.15 -7.13 -1.53
CA VAL A 71 4.55 -6.99 -1.99
C VAL A 71 4.73 -5.75 -2.87
N VAL A 72 3.86 -5.54 -3.86
CA VAL A 72 3.95 -4.38 -4.76
C VAL A 72 3.77 -3.09 -3.98
N THR A 73 2.81 -3.07 -3.07
CA THR A 73 2.54 -1.89 -2.23
C THR A 73 3.73 -1.57 -1.31
N ASP A 74 4.34 -2.58 -0.71
CA ASP A 74 5.55 -2.42 0.12
C ASP A 74 6.71 -1.79 -0.67
N ILE A 75 7.01 -2.31 -1.87
CA ILE A 75 8.08 -1.78 -2.74
C ILE A 75 7.82 -0.33 -3.14
N PHE A 76 6.58 0.04 -3.46
CA PHE A 76 6.24 1.41 -3.82
C PHE A 76 6.39 2.39 -2.64
N TRP A 77 5.98 2.01 -1.42
CA TRP A 77 6.20 2.84 -0.24
C TRP A 77 7.69 3.00 0.08
N PHE A 78 8.48 1.94 -0.07
CA PHE A 78 9.93 2.01 0.11
C PHE A 78 10.58 2.97 -0.90
N ALA A 79 10.32 2.77 -2.19
CA ALA A 79 10.89 3.58 -3.25
C ALA A 79 10.48 5.05 -3.11
N GLY A 80 9.22 5.33 -2.75
CA GLY A 80 8.72 6.69 -2.59
C GLY A 80 9.34 7.41 -1.41
N SER A 81 9.47 6.72 -0.28
CA SER A 81 10.09 7.28 0.93
C SER A 81 11.56 7.62 0.69
N VAL A 82 12.30 6.75 0.01
CA VAL A 82 13.70 6.99 -0.37
C VAL A 82 13.83 8.11 -1.40
N ALA A 83 12.97 8.14 -2.43
CA ALA A 83 12.98 9.20 -3.45
C ALA A 83 12.66 10.59 -2.86
N LEU A 84 11.78 10.66 -1.85
CA LEU A 84 11.50 11.89 -1.14
C LEU A 84 12.67 12.26 -0.22
N ALA A 85 13.25 11.31 0.52
CA ALA A 85 14.43 11.54 1.36
C ALA A 85 15.62 12.09 0.55
N ALA A 86 15.89 11.51 -0.62
CA ALA A 86 16.96 11.96 -1.51
C ALA A 86 16.70 13.37 -2.08
N TYR A 87 15.43 13.72 -2.31
CA TYR A 87 15.04 15.06 -2.77
C TYR A 87 15.20 16.13 -1.68
N LEU A 88 14.96 15.79 -0.41
CA LEU A 88 15.05 16.76 0.69
C LEU A 88 16.49 17.21 1.00
N GLY A 89 17.51 16.34 0.90
CA GLY A 89 18.91 16.69 1.17
C GLY A 89 19.14 17.39 2.54
N VAL A 90 20.34 17.94 2.75
CA VAL A 90 20.67 18.77 3.93
C VAL A 90 20.45 20.25 3.60
N GLY A 91 19.18 20.66 3.45
CA GLY A 91 18.83 22.05 3.16
C GLY A 91 18.39 22.81 4.41
N ASN A 92 19.22 23.73 4.93
CA ASN A 92 18.81 24.63 6.01
C ASN A 92 17.84 25.69 5.48
N CYS A 93 16.64 25.72 6.05
CA CYS A 93 15.61 26.72 5.73
C CYS A 93 15.81 27.99 6.59
N ASP A 94 16.60 28.93 6.08
CA ASP A 94 16.92 30.21 6.76
C ASP A 94 15.92 31.34 6.40
N GLY A 95 14.62 31.09 6.63
CA GLY A 95 13.62 32.19 6.75
C GLY A 95 12.67 32.49 5.59
N GLY A 96 12.57 31.66 4.53
CA GLY A 96 11.62 31.87 3.43
C GLY A 96 10.31 31.05 3.52
N GLY A 97 9.23 31.52 2.89
CA GLY A 97 7.89 30.87 2.87
C GLY A 97 7.84 29.42 2.35
N PHE A 98 8.92 28.95 1.70
CA PHE A 98 9.13 27.56 1.29
C PHE A 98 9.44 26.59 2.44
N CYS A 99 9.75 27.10 3.65
CA CYS A 99 10.10 26.29 4.82
C CYS A 99 8.96 25.38 5.27
N ARG A 100 7.69 25.84 5.22
CA ARG A 100 6.53 25.00 5.57
C ARG A 100 6.39 23.78 4.68
N VAL A 101 6.66 23.93 3.38
CA VAL A 101 6.55 22.82 2.41
C VAL A 101 7.70 21.82 2.62
N TYR A 102 8.90 22.31 2.95
CA TYR A 102 10.05 21.48 3.28
C TYR A 102 9.86 20.68 4.58
N GLN A 103 9.32 21.32 5.63
CA GLN A 103 8.98 20.64 6.88
C GLN A 103 7.89 19.59 6.66
N ALA A 104 6.88 19.90 5.85
CA ALA A 104 5.83 18.96 5.49
C ALA A 104 6.36 17.74 4.72
N SER A 105 7.31 17.94 3.79
CA SER A 105 7.91 16.83 3.05
C SER A 105 8.82 15.96 3.93
N GLN A 106 9.50 16.53 4.92
CA GLN A 106 10.30 15.77 5.89
C GLN A 106 9.42 14.88 6.77
N ALA A 107 8.31 15.44 7.27
CA ALA A 107 7.31 14.67 8.00
C ALA A 107 6.72 13.56 7.11
N ALA A 108 6.40 13.86 5.85
CA ALA A 108 5.88 12.89 4.89
C ALA A 108 6.85 11.72 4.65
N THR A 109 8.17 11.99 4.56
CA THR A 109 9.18 10.93 4.47
C THR A 109 9.14 10.02 5.70
N ALA A 110 9.06 10.58 6.91
CA ALA A 110 9.00 9.77 8.13
C ALA A 110 7.74 8.89 8.17
N PHE A 111 6.56 9.46 7.87
CA PHE A 111 5.32 8.69 7.77
C PHE A 111 5.37 7.59 6.70
N GLY A 112 6.02 7.87 5.56
CA GLY A 112 6.24 6.86 4.51
C GLY A 112 7.04 5.65 5.01
N PHE A 113 8.10 5.86 5.79
CA PHE A 113 8.86 4.77 6.41
C PHE A 113 8.05 3.98 7.44
N PHE A 114 7.23 4.65 8.26
CA PHE A 114 6.35 3.95 9.19
C PHE A 114 5.33 3.05 8.47
N ILE A 115 4.75 3.55 7.37
CA ILE A 115 3.83 2.77 6.54
C ILE A 115 4.55 1.59 5.90
N TRP A 116 5.75 1.80 5.37
CA TRP A 116 6.58 0.72 4.82
C TRP A 116 6.84 -0.38 5.87
N ILE A 117 7.32 -0.02 7.07
CA ILE A 117 7.56 -1.00 8.15
C ILE A 117 6.27 -1.77 8.49
N MET A 118 5.15 -1.07 8.61
CA MET A 118 3.86 -1.70 8.92
C MET A 118 3.47 -2.70 7.83
N LEU A 119 3.58 -2.33 6.56
CA LEU A 119 3.29 -3.21 5.42
C LEU A 119 4.24 -4.42 5.38
N THR A 120 5.53 -4.22 5.62
CA THR A 120 6.52 -5.31 5.69
C THR A 120 6.16 -6.30 6.79
N VAL A 121 5.75 -5.83 7.96
CA VAL A 121 5.31 -6.70 9.07
C VAL A 121 4.09 -7.53 8.66
N LEU A 122 3.09 -6.92 8.04
CA LEU A 122 1.93 -7.65 7.50
C LEU A 122 2.36 -8.70 6.46
N LEU A 123 3.28 -8.33 5.56
CA LEU A 123 3.79 -9.18 4.50
C LEU A 123 4.52 -10.41 5.04
N VAL A 124 5.32 -10.23 6.09
CA VAL A 124 6.00 -11.34 6.77
C VAL A 124 4.99 -12.30 7.39
N PHE A 125 3.94 -11.79 8.03
CA PHE A 125 2.90 -12.65 8.61
C PHE A 125 2.12 -13.44 7.55
N GLU A 126 1.77 -12.82 6.43
CA GLU A 126 1.12 -13.52 5.31
C GLU A 126 2.04 -14.57 4.70
N LEU A 127 3.32 -14.24 4.49
CA LEU A 127 4.32 -15.15 3.94
C LEU A 127 4.54 -16.38 4.84
N LEU A 128 4.62 -16.17 6.15
CA LEU A 128 4.73 -17.25 7.14
C LEU A 128 3.45 -18.12 7.16
N GLY A 129 2.27 -17.50 7.07
CA GLY A 129 0.99 -18.20 6.96
C GLY A 129 0.91 -19.09 5.72
N PHE A 130 1.33 -18.56 4.57
CA PHE A 130 1.39 -19.30 3.31
C PHE A 130 2.38 -20.47 3.38
N TRP A 131 3.58 -20.25 3.93
CA TRP A 131 4.60 -21.28 4.07
C TRP A 131 4.16 -22.42 5.01
N ARG A 132 3.53 -22.08 6.14
CA ARG A 132 3.00 -23.07 7.10
C ARG A 132 1.88 -23.92 6.51
N ASN A 133 1.00 -23.32 5.70
CA ASN A 133 -0.09 -24.04 5.05
C ASN A 133 0.41 -24.93 3.90
N GLY A 134 1.45 -24.52 3.17
CA GLY A 134 2.11 -25.34 2.15
C GLY A 134 2.76 -26.61 2.70
N MET A 135 3.35 -26.57 3.90
CA MET A 135 3.93 -27.76 4.55
C MET A 135 2.87 -28.79 4.97
N LYS A 136 1.69 -28.35 5.42
CA LYS A 136 0.56 -29.25 5.75
C LYS A 136 -0.01 -29.96 4.52
N GLY A 137 0.05 -29.35 3.34
CA GLY A 137 -0.34 -29.99 2.07
C GLY A 137 0.57 -31.16 1.68
N ARG A 138 1.87 -31.08 2.01
CA ARG A 138 2.84 -32.15 1.73
C ARG A 138 2.75 -33.33 2.68
N ALA A 139 2.47 -33.09 3.97
CA ALA A 139 2.28 -34.15 4.95
C ALA A 139 1.09 -35.08 4.64
N ASN A 140 0.06 -34.57 3.94
CA ASN A 140 -1.08 -35.38 3.48
C ASN A 140 -0.85 -36.06 2.13
N ALA A 141 0.12 -35.61 1.33
CA ALA A 141 0.51 -36.26 0.08
C ALA A 141 1.44 -37.47 0.32
N ASP A 142 2.13 -37.49 1.45
CA ASP A 142 2.97 -38.60 1.92
C ASP A 142 2.19 -39.66 2.72
N VAL A 143 0.86 -39.58 2.83
CA VAL A 143 0.05 -40.76 3.16
C VAL A 143 -0.16 -41.49 1.84
N PRO A 144 0.74 -42.41 1.45
CA PRO A 144 0.62 -43.02 0.16
C PRO A 144 -0.58 -43.95 0.24
N THR A 145 -1.26 -44.07 -0.88
CA THR A 145 -2.39 -44.93 -1.19
C THR A 145 -2.09 -46.44 -1.00
N LEU A 146 -1.18 -46.82 -0.10
CA LEU A 146 -0.82 -48.18 0.30
C LEU A 146 -1.94 -48.88 1.07
N THR A 147 -2.88 -48.14 1.69
CA THR A 147 -4.06 -48.75 2.33
C THR A 147 -5.11 -49.23 1.32
N GLN A 148 -5.02 -48.85 0.04
CA GLN A 148 -5.95 -49.32 -1.00
C GLN A 148 -5.36 -50.31 -1.99
N ARG A 149 -4.17 -50.89 -1.70
CA ARG A 149 -3.70 -52.10 -2.41
C ARG A 149 -4.21 -53.35 -1.68
N ASN A 150 -5.52 -53.58 -1.82
CA ASN A 150 -6.14 -54.88 -2.03
C ASN A 150 -5.85 -56.05 -1.04
N PRO A 151 -6.80 -56.43 -0.16
CA PRO A 151 -6.91 -57.80 0.33
C PRO A 151 -7.80 -58.74 -0.52
N ALA A 152 -8.46 -58.26 -1.59
CA ALA A 152 -9.25 -59.11 -2.50
C ALA A 152 -8.40 -60.06 -3.39
N GLY A 153 -7.07 -60.07 -3.24
CA GLY A 153 -6.18 -61.09 -3.82
C GLY A 153 -5.74 -62.18 -2.84
N ALA A 154 -6.04 -62.07 -1.54
CA ALA A 154 -5.56 -63.02 -0.53
C ALA A 154 -6.56 -64.17 -0.24
N GLN A 155 -7.71 -64.21 -0.90
CA GLN A 155 -8.76 -65.21 -0.65
C GLN A 155 -8.85 -66.31 -1.73
N SER A 156 -8.09 -66.24 -2.83
CA SER A 156 -8.14 -67.26 -3.90
C SER A 156 -7.07 -68.35 -3.81
N ALA A 157 -6.19 -68.34 -2.81
CA ALA A 157 -5.08 -69.31 -2.68
C ALA A 157 -5.27 -70.34 -1.54
N ALA A 158 -6.42 -70.35 -0.86
CA ALA A 158 -6.69 -71.24 0.28
C ALA A 158 -7.87 -72.20 0.07
N GLN A 159 -8.34 -72.38 -1.17
CA GLN A 159 -9.35 -73.38 -1.53
C GLN A 159 -8.90 -74.19 -2.74
N VAL A 160 -7.95 -75.10 -2.52
CA VAL A 160 -7.72 -76.29 -3.34
C VAL A 160 -7.43 -77.45 -2.39
#